data_AF-A0A8B3FDN2-F1
#
_entry.id   AF-A0A8B3FDN2-F1
#
_cell.length_a   1.000
_cell.length_b   1.000
_cell.length_c   1.000
_cell.angle_alpha   90.00
_cell.angle_beta   90.00
_cell.angle_gamma   90.00
#
_symmetry.space_group_name_H-M   'P 1'
#
loop_
_entity.id
_entity.type
_entity.pdbx_description
1 polymer ?
#
loop_
_entity_poly.entity_id
_entity_poly.type
_entity_poly.pdbx_seq_one_letter_code
_entity_poly.pdbx_strand_id
1 'polypeptide(L)'
;MDIDKLILYIKSKPHDDYASLIDPNFQLWLENAPSIRSLDDISGVFFNNCFSGEDWFSLIQLLSNKYLRFNAENVSETHAGSLNDLMKDKIELFNFESLYSIGESSIELDFSILPNPPLKVELVGSKKIKLLKFGKEIEGIRLSNLQKLENIDLSFPFDSIRFFNIYKCNNINNFDFLDKIKKSLYVSLAGNNWLHDLNSLSSDSDMVILNLSESKVIKSKSTIDKLRSFKDLRYLTIQANIKEKNELMEALPNCFVNGRSL
;
A
#
# COMPACT_ATOMS: atom_id res chain seq x y z
N MET A 1 -12.04 -16.63 -7.10
CA MET A 1 -12.02 -17.00 -5.66
C MET A 1 -13.43 -16.91 -5.10
N ASP A 2 -13.78 -17.67 -4.06
CA ASP A 2 -15.09 -17.57 -3.39
C ASP A 2 -15.08 -16.37 -2.43
N ILE A 3 -15.86 -15.33 -2.76
CA ILE A 3 -15.89 -14.05 -2.05
C ILE A 3 -16.51 -14.20 -0.66
N ASP A 4 -17.59 -14.97 -0.53
CA ASP A 4 -18.28 -15.14 0.74
C ASP A 4 -17.39 -15.87 1.75
N LYS A 5 -16.65 -16.89 1.29
CA LYS A 5 -15.64 -17.56 2.12
C LYS A 5 -14.52 -16.62 2.53
N LEU A 6 -14.02 -15.76 1.64
CA LEU A 6 -13.00 -14.78 1.99
C LEU A 6 -13.52 -13.76 3.02
N ILE A 7 -14.76 -13.30 2.89
CA ILE A 7 -15.40 -12.40 3.86
C ILE A 7 -15.50 -13.08 5.23
N LEU A 8 -15.97 -14.33 5.30
CA LEU A 8 -16.03 -15.08 6.55
C LEU A 8 -14.64 -15.27 7.17
N TYR A 9 -13.64 -15.52 6.34
CA TYR A 9 -12.26 -15.69 6.76
C TYR A 9 -11.62 -14.40 7.31
N ILE A 10 -11.91 -13.25 6.68
CA ILE A 10 -11.49 -11.92 7.19
C ILE A 10 -12.07 -11.69 8.59
N LYS A 11 -13.35 -12.03 8.78
CA LYS A 11 -14.06 -11.89 10.06
C LYS A 11 -13.61 -12.88 11.13
N SER A 12 -12.90 -13.95 10.74
CA SER A 12 -12.43 -14.96 11.68
C SER A 12 -11.02 -14.66 12.23
N LYS A 13 -10.44 -13.48 11.96
CA LYS A 13 -9.13 -13.13 12.52
C LYS A 13 -9.20 -13.21 14.06
N PRO A 14 -8.21 -13.85 14.73
CA PRO A 14 -8.13 -13.84 16.19
C PRO A 14 -8.21 -12.42 16.77
N HIS A 15 -9.06 -12.27 17.79
CA HIS A 15 -9.20 -11.06 18.59
C HIS A 15 -8.20 -11.11 19.75
N ASP A 16 -6.95 -10.72 19.49
CA ASP A 16 -5.99 -10.46 20.56
C ASP A 16 -5.56 -8.99 20.53
N ASP A 17 -5.54 -8.37 21.71
CA ASP A 17 -5.26 -6.93 21.95
C ASP A 17 -3.89 -6.48 21.42
N TYR A 18 -3.01 -7.43 21.12
CA TYR A 18 -1.71 -7.20 20.51
C TYR A 18 -1.69 -7.81 19.12
N ALA A 19 -2.10 -7.04 18.13
CA ALA A 19 -1.88 -7.32 16.71
C ALA A 19 -0.37 -7.27 16.37
N SER A 20 0.40 -8.18 16.95
CA SER A 20 1.81 -8.36 16.67
C SER A 20 1.96 -9.53 15.71
N LEU A 21 2.82 -9.38 14.70
CA LEU A 21 3.28 -10.46 13.83
C LEU A 21 3.98 -11.61 14.59
N ILE A 22 4.03 -11.56 15.93
CA ILE A 22 4.68 -12.56 16.79
C ILE A 22 3.62 -13.48 17.44
N ASP A 23 2.33 -13.12 17.39
CA ASP A 23 1.26 -13.99 17.90
C ASP A 23 1.13 -15.26 17.03
N PRO A 24 1.31 -16.47 17.59
CA PRO A 24 1.15 -17.72 16.86
C PRO A 24 -0.25 -17.92 16.28
N ASN A 25 -1.31 -17.43 16.94
CA ASN A 25 -2.67 -17.56 16.42
C ASN A 25 -2.88 -16.69 15.19
N PHE A 26 -2.40 -15.45 15.23
CA PHE A 26 -2.39 -14.57 14.06
C PHE A 26 -1.56 -15.15 12.91
N GLN A 27 -0.37 -15.72 13.19
CA GLN A 27 0.43 -16.37 12.15
C GLN A 27 -0.28 -17.57 11.56
N LEU A 28 -0.85 -18.44 12.39
CA LEU A 28 -1.62 -19.59 11.93
C LEU A 28 -2.84 -19.17 11.11
N TRP A 29 -3.54 -18.10 11.51
CA TRP A 29 -4.57 -17.49 10.67
C TRP A 29 -3.91 -17.13 9.34
N LEU A 30 -2.97 -16.19 9.31
CA LEU A 30 -2.37 -15.69 8.08
C LEU A 30 -1.87 -16.80 7.14
N GLU A 31 -1.19 -17.83 7.65
CA GLU A 31 -0.72 -18.98 6.87
C GLU A 31 -1.87 -19.68 6.13
N ASN A 32 -3.00 -19.89 6.81
CA ASN A 32 -4.21 -20.52 6.28
C ASN A 32 -5.08 -19.60 5.39
N ALA A 33 -4.73 -18.32 5.24
CA ALA A 33 -5.51 -17.41 4.39
C ALA A 33 -5.37 -17.76 2.90
N PRO A 34 -6.45 -17.64 2.12
CA PRO A 34 -6.40 -17.89 0.68
C PRO A 34 -5.43 -16.92 0.00
N SER A 35 -4.74 -17.39 -1.04
CA SER A 35 -3.91 -16.55 -1.89
C SER A 35 -4.76 -15.56 -2.69
N ILE A 36 -4.29 -14.32 -2.81
CA ILE A 36 -4.99 -13.25 -3.54
C ILE A 36 -4.09 -12.86 -4.72
N ARG A 37 -4.37 -13.38 -5.92
CA ARG A 37 -3.53 -13.05 -7.08
C ARG A 37 -3.79 -11.64 -7.60
N SER A 38 -5.06 -11.29 -7.80
CA SER A 38 -5.50 -9.97 -8.27
C SER A 38 -6.47 -9.34 -7.27
N LEU A 39 -6.45 -8.00 -7.15
CA LEU A 39 -7.49 -7.29 -6.39
C LEU A 39 -8.82 -7.20 -7.15
N ASP A 40 -8.80 -7.32 -8.49
CA ASP A 40 -10.02 -7.31 -9.29
C ASP A 40 -10.87 -8.57 -8.98
N ASP A 41 -10.20 -9.71 -8.72
CA ASP A 41 -10.83 -10.97 -8.28
C ASP A 41 -11.54 -10.87 -6.93
N ILE A 42 -11.24 -9.84 -6.14
CA ILE A 42 -11.82 -9.59 -4.82
C ILE A 42 -12.45 -8.21 -4.68
N SER A 43 -12.71 -7.53 -5.79
CA SER A 43 -13.31 -6.19 -5.80
C SER A 43 -14.59 -6.13 -4.95
N GLY A 44 -15.43 -7.17 -5.00
CA GLY A 44 -16.64 -7.28 -4.16
C GLY A 44 -16.37 -7.22 -2.65
N VAL A 45 -15.19 -7.65 -2.17
CA VAL A 45 -14.78 -7.56 -0.76
C VAL A 45 -14.62 -6.12 -0.32
N PHE A 46 -14.34 -5.17 -1.20
CA PHE A 46 -14.16 -3.76 -0.82
C PHE A 46 -15.49 -2.99 -0.73
N PHE A 47 -16.48 -3.36 -1.55
CA PHE A 47 -17.70 -2.57 -1.73
C PHE A 47 -18.97 -3.23 -1.18
N ASN A 48 -19.04 -4.56 -1.17
CA ASN A 48 -20.27 -5.31 -0.91
C ASN A 48 -20.22 -6.07 0.43
N ASN A 49 -19.79 -5.41 1.50
CA ASN A 49 -19.63 -6.02 2.81
C ASN A 49 -20.09 -5.10 3.95
N CYS A 50 -20.35 -5.71 5.11
CA CYS A 50 -20.50 -5.01 6.38
C CYS A 50 -19.31 -5.36 7.28
N PHE A 51 -18.20 -4.65 7.09
CA PHE A 51 -16.99 -4.76 7.90
C PHE A 51 -17.02 -3.82 9.11
N SER A 52 -16.56 -4.35 10.24
CA SER A 52 -16.13 -3.57 11.40
C SER A 52 -14.73 -2.99 11.18
N GLY A 53 -14.27 -2.14 12.12
CA GLY A 53 -12.89 -1.63 12.09
C GLY A 53 -11.83 -2.74 12.13
N GLU A 54 -12.09 -3.84 12.85
CA GLU A 54 -11.21 -5.01 12.95
C GLU A 54 -11.18 -5.82 11.64
N ASP A 55 -12.31 -5.92 10.94
CA ASP A 55 -12.39 -6.61 9.66
C ASP A 55 -11.56 -5.87 8.60
N TRP A 56 -11.62 -4.54 8.57
CA TRP A 56 -10.77 -3.73 7.71
C TRP A 56 -9.28 -3.91 8.03
N PHE A 57 -8.92 -3.91 9.31
CA PHE A 57 -7.54 -4.21 9.71
C PHE A 57 -7.10 -5.60 9.21
N SER A 58 -7.96 -6.60 9.35
CA SER A 58 -7.73 -7.97 8.88
C SER A 58 -7.52 -8.02 7.36
N LEU A 59 -8.37 -7.34 6.58
CA LEU A 59 -8.20 -7.20 5.13
C LEU A 59 -6.84 -6.58 4.79
N ILE A 60 -6.43 -5.50 5.48
CA ILE A 60 -5.12 -4.85 5.24
C ILE A 60 -3.95 -5.83 5.45
N GLN A 61 -4.05 -6.73 6.44
CA GLN A 61 -3.05 -7.78 6.65
C GLN A 61 -3.02 -8.77 5.48
N LEU A 62 -4.17 -9.17 4.95
CA LEU A 62 -4.23 -10.05 3.78
C LEU A 62 -3.71 -9.37 2.51
N LEU A 63 -4.05 -8.10 2.26
CA LEU A 63 -3.50 -7.37 1.11
C LEU A 63 -1.97 -7.30 1.14
N SER A 64 -1.41 -7.11 2.34
CA SER A 64 0.02 -7.02 2.56
C SER A 64 0.77 -8.33 2.33
N ASN A 65 0.17 -9.46 2.71
CA ASN A 65 0.89 -10.74 2.82
C ASN A 65 0.44 -11.76 1.77
N LYS A 66 -0.83 -11.70 1.33
CA LYS A 66 -1.41 -12.66 0.38
C LYS A 66 -1.64 -12.09 -1.01
N TYR A 67 -1.67 -10.76 -1.15
CA TYR A 67 -1.69 -10.09 -2.44
C TYR A 67 -0.32 -9.56 -2.87
N LEU A 68 0.23 -8.61 -2.11
CA LEU A 68 1.49 -7.95 -2.47
C LEU A 68 2.66 -8.93 -2.55
N ARG A 69 2.70 -9.92 -1.64
CA ARG A 69 3.74 -10.95 -1.56
C ARG A 69 3.35 -12.28 -2.24
N PHE A 70 2.31 -12.29 -3.07
CA PHE A 70 1.92 -13.49 -3.80
C PHE A 70 3.05 -13.92 -4.74
N ASN A 71 3.54 -15.16 -4.59
CA ASN A 71 4.70 -15.69 -5.33
C ASN A 71 5.88 -14.71 -5.38
N ALA A 72 6.18 -14.09 -4.23
CA ALA A 72 7.27 -13.12 -4.14
C ALA A 72 8.64 -13.80 -4.09
N GLU A 73 9.55 -13.30 -4.91
CA GLU A 73 10.96 -13.64 -4.84
C GLU A 73 11.66 -12.70 -3.84
N ASN A 74 12.30 -13.28 -2.82
CA ASN A 74 13.13 -12.53 -1.87
C ASN A 74 14.55 -12.40 -2.41
N VAL A 75 14.75 -11.41 -3.27
CA VAL A 75 16.01 -11.22 -3.99
C VAL A 75 17.19 -10.97 -3.04
N SER A 76 16.96 -10.37 -1.87
CA SER A 76 18.01 -10.16 -0.86
C SER A 76 18.52 -11.46 -0.22
N GLU A 77 17.74 -12.54 -0.23
CA GLU A 77 18.15 -13.84 0.31
C GLU A 77 18.68 -14.77 -0.78
N THR A 78 18.15 -14.66 -2.00
CA THR A 78 18.46 -15.61 -3.09
C THR A 78 19.60 -15.16 -3.99
N HIS A 79 19.93 -13.86 -4.00
CA HIS A 79 20.96 -13.31 -4.87
C HIS A 79 21.97 -12.45 -4.12
N ALA A 80 23.25 -12.70 -4.38
CA ALA A 80 24.33 -11.84 -3.94
C ALA A 80 24.47 -10.64 -4.89
N GLY A 81 24.70 -9.45 -4.33
CA GLY A 81 24.88 -8.21 -5.09
C GLY A 81 23.67 -7.28 -5.00
N SER A 82 23.67 -6.23 -5.81
CA SER A 82 22.55 -5.28 -5.89
C SER A 82 21.50 -5.75 -6.91
N LEU A 83 20.27 -5.25 -6.78
CA LEU A 83 19.22 -5.49 -7.78
C LEU A 83 19.63 -4.98 -9.15
N ASN A 84 20.37 -3.88 -9.25
CA ASN A 84 20.89 -3.40 -10.53
C ASN A 84 21.84 -4.40 -11.19
N ASP A 85 22.69 -5.07 -10.41
CA ASP A 85 23.60 -6.08 -10.96
C ASP A 85 22.78 -7.26 -11.49
N LEU A 86 21.74 -7.69 -10.75
CA LEU A 86 20.82 -8.73 -11.20
C LEU A 86 20.08 -8.34 -12.49
N MET A 87 19.57 -7.11 -12.58
CA MET A 87 18.85 -6.59 -13.75
C MET A 87 19.74 -6.50 -15.00
N LYS A 88 21.03 -6.25 -14.83
CA LYS A 88 22.00 -6.11 -15.94
C LYS A 88 22.56 -7.44 -16.38
N ASP A 89 22.98 -8.26 -15.43
CA ASP A 89 23.82 -9.43 -15.70
C ASP A 89 23.00 -10.72 -15.82
N LYS A 90 21.77 -10.74 -15.27
CA LYS A 90 20.92 -11.93 -15.18
C LYS A 90 19.43 -11.60 -15.37
N ILE A 91 19.15 -10.76 -16.37
CA ILE A 91 17.80 -10.27 -16.66
C ILE A 91 16.78 -11.40 -16.88
N GLU A 92 17.24 -12.55 -17.38
CA GLU A 92 16.46 -13.76 -17.61
C GLU A 92 15.91 -14.41 -16.32
N LEU A 93 16.46 -14.06 -15.15
CA LEU A 93 15.98 -14.56 -13.86
C LEU A 93 14.75 -13.81 -13.34
N PHE A 94 14.38 -12.67 -13.96
CA PHE A 94 13.15 -11.93 -13.65
C PHE A 94 11.94 -12.63 -14.27
N ASN A 95 11.47 -13.70 -13.62
CA ASN A 95 10.25 -14.44 -14.01
C ASN A 95 9.29 -14.65 -12.81
N PHE A 96 9.31 -13.73 -11.86
CA PHE A 96 8.44 -13.74 -10.69
C PHE A 96 7.38 -12.62 -10.77
N GLU A 97 6.20 -12.90 -10.22
CA GLU A 97 5.09 -11.94 -10.24
C GLU A 97 5.33 -10.79 -9.25
N SER A 98 5.98 -11.10 -8.13
CA SER A 98 6.26 -10.13 -7.07
C SER A 98 7.74 -10.15 -6.69
N LEU A 99 8.30 -8.98 -6.41
CA LEU A 99 9.66 -8.80 -5.94
C LEU A 99 9.66 -8.26 -4.52
N TYR A 100 10.48 -8.86 -3.66
CA TYR A 100 10.75 -8.38 -2.32
C TYR A 100 12.26 -8.23 -2.11
N SER A 101 12.69 -7.10 -1.55
CA SER A 101 14.10 -6.88 -1.21
C SER A 101 14.28 -6.00 0.02
N ILE A 102 15.19 -6.41 0.91
CA ILE A 102 15.59 -5.67 2.10
C ILE A 102 17.00 -5.11 1.92
N GLY A 103 17.20 -3.85 2.33
CA GLY A 103 18.54 -3.29 2.50
C GLY A 103 19.24 -2.98 1.18
N GLU A 104 18.48 -2.79 0.10
CA GLU A 104 19.07 -2.62 -1.21
C GLU A 104 20.03 -1.41 -1.29
N SER A 105 21.12 -1.59 -2.02
CA SER A 105 22.26 -0.69 -2.10
C SER A 105 22.37 0.09 -3.42
N SER A 106 21.53 -0.18 -4.41
CA SER A 106 21.44 0.61 -5.65
C SER A 106 21.10 2.09 -5.37
N ILE A 107 21.59 2.99 -6.22
CA ILE A 107 21.25 4.41 -6.19
C ILE A 107 19.97 4.67 -6.98
N GLU A 108 19.80 3.97 -8.10
CA GLU A 108 18.62 4.05 -8.96
C GLU A 108 18.19 2.64 -9.30
N LEU A 109 16.89 2.37 -9.39
CA LEU A 109 16.37 1.14 -9.97
C LEU A 109 15.40 1.51 -11.08
N ASP A 110 15.59 0.91 -12.25
CA ASP A 110 14.77 1.15 -13.42
C ASP A 110 14.14 -0.16 -13.86
N PHE A 111 12.96 -0.48 -13.32
CA PHE A 111 12.22 -1.69 -13.68
C PHE A 111 11.67 -1.63 -15.12
N SER A 112 11.67 -0.46 -15.76
CA SER A 112 11.18 -0.32 -17.13
C SER A 112 12.06 -0.98 -18.18
N ILE A 113 13.32 -1.29 -17.82
CA ILE A 113 14.26 -1.98 -18.71
C ILE A 113 14.03 -3.49 -18.78
N LEU A 114 13.24 -4.03 -17.85
CA LEU A 114 12.98 -5.46 -17.77
C LEU A 114 12.00 -5.87 -18.89
N PRO A 115 12.26 -6.98 -19.62
CA PRO A 115 11.31 -7.48 -20.62
C PRO A 115 10.01 -7.95 -19.97
N ASN A 116 10.10 -8.55 -18.78
CA ASN A 116 8.98 -8.98 -17.95
C ASN A 116 9.17 -8.41 -16.53
N PRO A 117 8.81 -7.14 -16.28
CA PRO A 117 8.95 -6.57 -14.95
C PRO A 117 8.00 -7.27 -13.96
N PRO A 118 8.36 -7.33 -12.67
CA PRO A 118 7.44 -7.82 -11.65
C PRO A 118 6.21 -6.90 -11.56
N LEU A 119 5.03 -7.49 -11.39
CA LEU A 119 3.76 -6.75 -11.23
C LEU A 119 3.63 -6.13 -9.84
N LYS A 120 4.34 -6.67 -8.84
CA LYS A 120 4.38 -6.14 -7.48
C LYS A 120 5.81 -5.95 -7.02
N VAL A 121 6.11 -4.81 -6.42
CA VAL A 121 7.45 -4.49 -5.90
C VAL A 121 7.35 -4.03 -4.45
N GLU A 122 8.08 -4.71 -3.57
CA GLU A 122 8.29 -4.31 -2.19
C GLU A 122 9.79 -4.11 -1.91
N LEU A 123 10.14 -2.87 -1.53
CA LEU A 123 11.50 -2.50 -1.13
C LEU A 123 11.49 -1.98 0.30
N VAL A 124 12.38 -2.50 1.14
CA VAL A 124 12.44 -2.17 2.57
C VAL A 124 13.84 -1.75 2.99
N GLY A 125 13.96 -0.62 3.67
CA GLY A 125 15.17 -0.24 4.40
C GLY A 125 16.39 0.11 3.53
N SER A 126 16.20 0.45 2.25
CA SER A 126 17.30 0.94 1.41
C SER A 126 17.77 2.33 1.86
N LYS A 127 19.08 2.49 2.03
CA LYS A 127 19.71 3.75 2.44
C LYS A 127 20.28 4.58 1.27
N LYS A 128 20.20 4.06 0.03
CA LYS A 128 20.90 4.64 -1.12
C LYS A 128 19.98 5.00 -2.28
N ILE A 129 18.86 4.29 -2.46
CA ILE A 129 17.94 4.54 -3.57
C ILE A 129 17.43 5.98 -3.53
N LYS A 130 17.62 6.71 -4.62
CA LYS A 130 17.16 8.08 -4.89
C LYS A 130 16.04 8.12 -5.93
N LEU A 131 16.09 7.23 -6.91
CA LEU A 131 15.16 7.18 -8.02
C LEU A 131 14.66 5.75 -8.24
N LEU A 132 13.36 5.61 -8.40
CA LEU A 132 12.70 4.40 -8.86
C LEU A 132 11.95 4.71 -10.14
N LYS A 133 12.09 3.87 -11.16
CA LYS A 133 11.25 3.94 -12.36
C LYS A 133 10.54 2.61 -12.58
N PHE A 134 9.27 2.70 -12.92
CA PHE A 134 8.43 1.54 -13.19
C PHE A 134 8.07 1.45 -14.67
N GLY A 135 8.00 0.21 -15.19
CA GLY A 135 7.58 -0.10 -16.55
C GLY A 135 6.05 -0.04 -16.72
N LYS A 136 5.54 -0.51 -17.86
CA LYS A 136 4.13 -0.32 -18.26
C LYS A 136 3.08 -1.05 -17.42
N GLU A 137 3.48 -2.06 -16.66
CA GLU A 137 2.56 -2.93 -15.92
C GLU A 137 3.06 -3.09 -14.48
N ILE A 138 2.47 -2.33 -13.56
CA ILE A 138 2.69 -2.46 -12.11
C ILE A 138 1.33 -2.34 -11.40
N GLU A 139 1.06 -3.28 -10.51
CA GLU A 139 -0.20 -3.40 -9.77
C GLU A 139 -0.02 -3.09 -8.28
N GLY A 140 1.16 -3.39 -7.73
CA GLY A 140 1.46 -3.24 -6.31
C GLY A 140 2.81 -2.61 -6.05
N ILE A 141 2.83 -1.52 -5.28
CA ILE A 141 4.07 -0.86 -4.85
C ILE A 141 4.05 -0.74 -3.33
N ARG A 142 5.12 -1.20 -2.67
CA ARG A 142 5.41 -0.89 -1.27
C ARG A 142 6.85 -0.45 -1.11
N LEU A 143 7.05 0.77 -0.63
CA LEU A 143 8.36 1.35 -0.38
C LEU A 143 8.41 1.77 1.09
N SER A 144 9.22 1.08 1.88
CA SER A 144 9.31 1.32 3.34
C SER A 144 10.71 1.73 3.76
N ASN A 145 10.83 2.88 4.41
CA ASN A 145 12.09 3.40 4.95
C ASN A 145 13.18 3.65 3.89
N LEU A 146 12.81 4.08 2.68
CA LEU A 146 13.77 4.49 1.65
C LEU A 146 14.20 5.95 1.91
N GLN A 147 15.14 6.13 2.83
CA GLN A 147 15.46 7.46 3.40
C GLN A 147 16.01 8.47 2.38
N LYS A 148 16.57 8.01 1.26
CA LYS A 148 17.12 8.86 0.21
C LYS A 148 16.23 8.98 -1.02
N LEU A 149 15.08 8.32 -1.04
CA LEU A 149 14.18 8.34 -2.19
C LEU A 149 13.66 9.75 -2.40
N GLU A 150 13.94 10.32 -3.56
CA GLU A 150 13.57 11.67 -3.95
C GLU A 150 12.44 11.65 -4.99
N ASN A 151 12.41 10.63 -5.86
CA ASN A 151 11.44 10.56 -6.95
C ASN A 151 11.00 9.12 -7.26
N ILE A 152 9.72 8.97 -7.58
CA ILE A 152 9.10 7.76 -8.13
C ILE A 152 8.55 8.12 -9.51
N ASP A 153 9.22 7.62 -10.55
CA ASP A 153 8.82 7.83 -11.93
C ASP A 153 7.69 6.86 -12.28
N LEU A 154 6.48 7.42 -12.35
CA LEU A 154 5.27 6.80 -12.85
C LEU A 154 4.86 7.40 -14.21
N SER A 155 5.79 7.44 -15.17
CA SER A 155 5.61 8.08 -16.49
C SER A 155 4.65 7.39 -17.47
N PHE A 156 4.23 6.14 -17.23
CA PHE A 156 3.20 5.47 -18.04
C PHE A 156 1.80 5.72 -17.46
N PRO A 157 0.72 5.64 -18.26
CA PRO A 157 -0.64 5.67 -17.72
C PRO A 157 -0.88 4.43 -16.86
N PHE A 158 -0.81 4.60 -15.55
CA PHE A 158 -0.97 3.52 -14.57
C PHE A 158 -2.42 3.36 -14.12
N ASP A 159 -3.28 2.93 -15.04
CA ASP A 159 -4.62 2.46 -14.64
C ASP A 159 -4.55 1.08 -13.95
N SER A 160 -3.37 0.47 -13.84
CA SER A 160 -3.13 -0.85 -13.24
C SER A 160 -2.79 -0.83 -11.74
N ILE A 161 -2.32 0.28 -11.17
CA ILE A 161 -1.87 0.30 -9.76
C ILE A 161 -3.09 0.19 -8.85
N ARG A 162 -3.22 -0.96 -8.17
CA ARG A 162 -4.30 -1.27 -7.22
C ARG A 162 -3.89 -1.12 -5.76
N PHE A 163 -2.59 -1.26 -5.47
CA PHE A 163 -2.03 -1.15 -4.12
C PHE A 163 -0.82 -0.23 -4.13
N PHE A 164 -0.88 0.86 -3.39
CA PHE A 164 0.21 1.83 -3.29
C PHE A 164 0.55 2.13 -1.83
N ASN A 165 1.81 1.92 -1.45
CA ASN A 165 2.29 2.20 -0.11
C ASN A 165 3.67 2.84 -0.16
N ILE A 166 3.77 4.05 0.36
CA ILE A 166 5.04 4.69 0.68
C ILE A 166 5.06 5.03 2.17
N TYR A 167 6.02 4.48 2.89
CA TYR A 167 6.16 4.66 4.33
C TYR A 167 7.55 5.18 4.67
N LYS A 168 7.61 6.30 5.37
CA LYS A 168 8.87 6.93 5.84
C LYS A 168 9.91 7.11 4.73
N CYS A 169 9.47 7.54 3.55
CA CYS A 169 10.32 7.95 2.43
C CYS A 169 10.53 9.48 2.48
N ASN A 170 11.24 9.93 3.52
CA ASN A 170 11.23 11.32 3.98
C ASN A 170 11.97 12.33 3.09
N ASN A 171 12.61 11.89 2.01
CA ASN A 171 13.22 12.78 1.02
C ASN A 171 12.31 13.11 -0.16
N ILE A 172 11.15 12.43 -0.30
CA ILE A 172 10.12 12.81 -1.26
C ILE A 172 9.49 14.11 -0.78
N ASN A 173 9.64 15.17 -1.55
CA ASN A 173 9.05 16.48 -1.28
C ASN A 173 8.04 16.94 -2.35
N ASN A 174 7.95 16.21 -3.45
CA ASN A 174 6.94 16.38 -4.49
C ASN A 174 6.13 15.08 -4.61
N PHE A 175 4.80 15.19 -4.49
CA PHE A 175 3.85 14.08 -4.56
C PHE A 175 2.95 14.12 -5.80
N ASP A 176 3.33 14.86 -6.84
CA ASP A 176 2.53 15.02 -8.08
C ASP A 176 2.23 13.67 -8.77
N PHE A 177 3.10 12.67 -8.60
CA PHE A 177 2.89 11.31 -9.11
C PHE A 177 1.65 10.62 -8.52
N LEU A 178 1.08 11.13 -7.40
CA LEU A 178 -0.13 10.59 -6.81
C LEU A 178 -1.37 10.75 -7.71
N ASP A 179 -1.32 11.63 -8.71
CA ASP A 179 -2.38 11.74 -9.71
C ASP A 179 -2.51 10.47 -10.58
N LYS A 180 -1.42 9.70 -10.71
CA LYS A 180 -1.35 8.47 -11.50
C LYS A 180 -1.93 7.24 -10.81
N ILE A 181 -2.12 7.27 -9.49
CA ILE A 181 -2.60 6.11 -8.72
C ILE A 181 -4.11 6.14 -8.46
N LYS A 182 -4.89 6.88 -9.26
CA LYS A 182 -6.35 7.04 -9.08
C LYS A 182 -7.15 5.73 -9.07
N LYS A 183 -6.58 4.63 -9.58
CA LYS A 183 -7.19 3.29 -9.59
C LYS A 183 -6.79 2.41 -8.39
N SER A 184 -6.03 2.96 -7.44
CA SER A 184 -5.62 2.24 -6.24
C SER A 184 -6.76 2.10 -5.26
N LEU A 185 -7.06 0.86 -4.85
CA LEU A 185 -8.03 0.54 -3.80
C LEU A 185 -7.44 0.75 -2.40
N TYR A 186 -6.13 0.51 -2.27
CA TYR A 186 -5.36 0.73 -1.05
C TYR A 186 -4.27 1.76 -1.29
N VAL A 187 -4.27 2.84 -0.50
CA VAL A 187 -3.24 3.87 -0.49
C VAL A 187 -2.73 4.09 0.93
N SER A 188 -1.41 4.02 1.12
CA SER A 188 -0.75 4.39 2.36
C SER A 188 0.35 5.40 2.08
N LEU A 189 0.24 6.58 2.70
CA LEU A 189 1.23 7.65 2.66
C LEU A 189 1.80 7.94 4.05
N ALA A 190 1.70 6.96 4.95
CA ALA A 190 2.04 7.11 6.36
C ALA A 190 3.50 7.52 6.59
N GLY A 191 3.72 8.36 7.61
CA GLY A 191 5.06 8.73 8.08
C GLY A 191 5.94 9.49 7.09
N ASN A 192 5.39 10.06 6.01
CA ASN A 192 6.13 10.93 5.10
C ASN A 192 6.04 12.40 5.57
N ASN A 193 7.18 12.98 5.97
CA ASN A 193 7.20 14.28 6.65
C ASN A 193 6.80 15.48 5.78
N TRP A 194 6.98 15.41 4.46
CA TRP A 194 6.67 16.49 3.53
C TRP A 194 5.24 16.42 2.97
N LEU A 195 4.46 15.40 3.35
CA LEU A 195 3.05 15.32 3.00
C LEU A 195 2.25 16.25 3.90
N HIS A 196 1.98 17.47 3.41
CA HIS A 196 1.28 18.52 4.17
C HIS A 196 -0.20 18.65 3.82
N ASP A 197 -0.60 18.20 2.63
CA ASP A 197 -1.98 18.15 2.18
C ASP A 197 -2.22 16.93 1.28
N LEU A 198 -3.44 16.82 0.74
CA LEU A 198 -3.88 15.70 -0.10
C LEU A 198 -4.23 16.17 -1.52
N ASN A 199 -3.80 17.35 -1.95
CA ASN A 199 -4.24 17.96 -3.20
C ASN A 199 -3.77 17.20 -4.44
N SER A 200 -2.59 16.56 -4.38
CA SER A 200 -2.04 15.75 -5.47
C SER A 200 -2.81 14.44 -5.71
N LEU A 201 -3.65 13.99 -4.76
CA LEU A 201 -4.55 12.85 -5.00
C LEU A 201 -5.73 13.28 -5.88
N SER A 202 -6.06 12.49 -6.90
CA SER A 202 -7.26 12.76 -7.71
C SER A 202 -8.54 12.57 -6.90
N SER A 203 -9.53 13.45 -7.06
CA SER A 203 -10.86 13.27 -6.46
C SER A 203 -11.70 12.17 -7.14
N ASP A 204 -11.36 11.80 -8.37
CA ASP A 204 -11.98 10.67 -9.10
C ASP A 204 -11.26 9.34 -8.77
N SER A 205 -10.76 9.22 -7.54
CA SER A 205 -10.03 8.04 -7.09
C SER A 205 -10.98 6.93 -6.64
N ASP A 206 -10.68 5.68 -7.02
CA ASP A 206 -11.40 4.46 -6.62
C ASP A 206 -10.97 3.99 -5.20
N MET A 207 -10.27 4.84 -4.44
CA MET A 207 -9.65 4.50 -3.17
C MET A 207 -10.66 4.17 -2.08
N VAL A 208 -10.47 3.00 -1.48
CA VAL A 208 -11.32 2.48 -0.39
C VAL A 208 -10.64 2.57 0.96
N ILE A 209 -9.33 2.33 0.98
CA ILE A 209 -8.50 2.33 2.20
C ILE A 209 -7.43 3.39 2.07
N LEU A 210 -7.39 4.32 3.02
CA LEU A 210 -6.39 5.38 3.12
C LEU A 210 -5.68 5.35 4.47
N ASN A 211 -4.37 5.16 4.46
CA ASN A 211 -3.53 5.25 5.66
C ASN A 211 -2.63 6.49 5.62
N LEU A 212 -2.87 7.40 6.56
CA LEU A 212 -2.20 8.68 6.81
C LEU A 212 -1.64 8.73 8.24
N SER A 213 -1.40 7.57 8.85
CA SER A 213 -0.73 7.47 10.16
C SER A 213 0.60 8.23 10.14
N GLU A 214 0.97 8.85 11.27
CA GLU A 214 2.22 9.61 11.39
C GLU A 214 2.38 10.78 10.39
N SER A 215 1.30 11.20 9.72
CA SER A 215 1.29 12.38 8.85
C SER A 215 0.68 13.59 9.55
N LYS A 216 0.99 14.80 9.06
CA LYS A 216 0.44 16.06 9.59
C LYS A 216 -0.67 16.64 8.71
N VAL A 217 -1.18 15.88 7.74
CA VAL A 217 -2.15 16.35 6.74
C VAL A 217 -3.44 16.87 7.37
N ILE A 218 -3.88 16.35 8.52
CA ILE A 218 -5.10 16.85 9.20
C ILE A 218 -5.01 18.34 9.56
N LYS A 219 -3.80 18.91 9.64
CA LYS A 219 -3.59 20.33 9.95
C LYS A 219 -3.87 21.25 8.76
N SER A 220 -3.93 20.72 7.53
CA SER A 220 -4.34 21.49 6.37
C SER A 220 -5.86 21.72 6.39
N LYS A 221 -6.27 22.96 6.10
CA LYS A 221 -7.69 23.36 6.06
C LYS A 221 -8.47 22.62 4.98
N SER A 222 -7.83 22.17 3.90
CA SER A 222 -8.49 21.47 2.79
C SER A 222 -8.65 19.97 3.03
N THR A 223 -8.08 19.41 4.10
CA THR A 223 -7.99 17.95 4.26
C THR A 223 -9.36 17.30 4.41
N ILE A 224 -10.26 17.85 5.23
CA ILE A 224 -11.61 17.27 5.41
C ILE A 224 -12.40 17.35 4.10
N ASP A 225 -12.37 18.48 3.41
CA ASP A 225 -13.07 18.65 2.12
C ASP A 225 -12.52 17.71 1.05
N LYS A 226 -11.19 17.52 1.02
CA LYS A 226 -10.57 16.57 0.11
C LYS A 226 -10.97 15.13 0.42
N LEU A 227 -10.96 14.73 1.70
CA LEU A 227 -11.40 13.40 2.12
C LEU A 227 -12.88 13.13 1.77
N ARG A 228 -13.75 14.14 1.92
CA ARG A 228 -15.17 14.05 1.50
C ARG A 228 -15.34 13.82 0.00
N SER A 229 -14.38 14.24 -0.82
CA SER A 229 -14.46 14.03 -2.27
C SER A 229 -14.23 12.57 -2.68
N PHE A 230 -13.62 11.75 -1.83
CA PHE A 230 -13.39 10.32 -2.09
C PHE A 230 -14.64 9.50 -1.80
N LYS A 231 -15.46 9.28 -2.83
CA LYS A 231 -16.79 8.63 -2.74
C LYS A 231 -16.71 7.20 -2.20
N ASP A 232 -15.61 6.52 -2.48
CA ASP A 232 -15.42 5.10 -2.17
C ASP A 232 -14.61 4.85 -0.90
N LEU A 233 -14.18 5.90 -0.20
CA LEU A 233 -13.44 5.76 1.04
C LEU A 233 -14.33 5.08 2.11
N ARG A 234 -13.81 3.99 2.70
CA ARG A 234 -14.48 3.22 3.78
C ARG A 234 -13.61 3.05 5.01
N TYR A 235 -12.29 3.13 4.88
CA TYR A 235 -11.39 3.03 6.02
C TYR A 235 -10.27 4.06 5.94
N LEU A 236 -10.19 4.90 6.96
CA LEU A 236 -9.20 5.96 7.12
C LEU A 236 -8.42 5.73 8.42
N THR A 237 -7.10 5.64 8.32
CA THR A 237 -6.22 5.81 9.50
C THR A 237 -5.51 7.14 9.40
N ILE A 238 -5.54 7.96 10.43
CA ILE A 238 -4.96 9.31 10.42
C ILE A 238 -4.56 9.76 11.83
N GLN A 239 -3.41 10.42 11.94
CA GLN A 239 -2.98 11.04 13.19
C GLN A 239 -3.82 12.30 13.46
N ALA A 240 -4.81 12.15 14.34
CA ALA A 240 -5.74 13.21 14.74
C ALA A 240 -5.97 13.18 16.25
N ASN A 241 -6.20 14.35 16.86
CA ASN A 241 -6.67 14.43 18.25
C ASN A 241 -8.17 14.08 18.35
N ILE A 242 -8.74 14.01 19.56
CA ILE A 242 -10.14 13.60 19.76
C ILE A 242 -11.12 14.50 19.01
N LYS A 243 -10.91 15.84 19.06
CA LYS A 243 -11.77 16.80 18.37
C LYS A 243 -11.73 16.59 16.85
N GLU A 244 -10.53 16.49 16.29
CA GLU A 244 -10.31 16.24 14.87
C GLU A 244 -10.91 14.90 14.42
N LYS A 245 -10.83 13.85 15.26
CA LYS A 245 -11.47 12.56 14.98
C LYS A 245 -12.99 12.69 14.90
N ASN A 246 -13.62 13.42 15.83
CA ASN A 246 -15.06 13.63 15.81
C ASN A 246 -15.49 14.40 14.55
N GLU A 247 -14.78 15.48 14.21
CA GLU A 247 -15.02 16.24 12.98
C GLU A 247 -14.89 15.36 11.72
N LEU A 248 -13.90 14.47 11.69
CA LEU A 248 -13.72 13.50 10.60
C LEU A 248 -14.85 12.49 10.50
N MET A 249 -15.30 11.92 11.63
CA MET A 249 -16.40 10.93 11.60
C MET A 249 -17.72 11.58 11.19
N GLU A 250 -17.99 12.81 11.63
CA GLU A 250 -19.15 13.60 11.15
C GLU A 250 -19.06 13.90 9.66
N ALA A 251 -17.86 14.21 9.17
CA ALA A 251 -17.62 14.51 7.76
C ALA A 251 -17.67 13.26 6.86
N LEU A 252 -17.41 12.07 7.39
CA LEU A 252 -17.23 10.83 6.66
C LEU A 252 -18.12 9.71 7.24
N PRO A 253 -19.47 9.84 7.17
CA PRO A 253 -20.39 8.94 7.87
C PRO A 253 -20.34 7.47 7.42
N ASN A 254 -19.82 7.20 6.22
CA ASN A 254 -19.67 5.85 5.67
C ASN A 254 -18.24 5.30 5.79
N CYS A 255 -17.39 5.95 6.60
CA CYS A 255 -15.98 5.61 6.75
C CYS A 255 -15.64 5.35 8.21
N PHE A 256 -14.91 4.28 8.47
CA PHE A 256 -14.24 4.08 9.75
C PHE A 256 -13.01 4.99 9.82
N VAL A 257 -12.91 5.81 10.86
CA VAL A 257 -11.78 6.67 11.17
C VAL A 257 -11.04 6.08 12.37
N ASN A 258 -9.81 5.60 12.15
CA ASN A 258 -9.01 4.90 13.16
C ASN A 258 -9.77 3.75 13.83
N GLY A 259 -10.50 2.96 13.02
CA GLY A 259 -11.27 1.80 13.49
C GLY A 259 -12.63 2.13 14.11
N ARG A 260 -13.06 3.39 14.14
CA ARG A 260 -14.36 3.82 14.71
C ARG A 260 -15.21 4.53 13.67
N SER A 261 -16.52 4.36 13.73
CA SER A 261 -17.50 5.16 12.98
C SER A 261 -18.44 5.86 13.97
N LEU A 262 -19.21 6.85 13.49
CA LEU A 262 -20.36 7.38 14.21
C LEU A 262 -21.46 6.33 14.40
#